data_AF-A0A246JJX2-F1
#
_entry.id   AF-A0A246JJX2-F1
#
_cell.length_a   1.000
_cell.length_b   1.000
_cell.length_c   1.000
_cell.angle_alpha   90.00
_cell.angle_beta   90.00
_cell.angle_gamma   90.00
#
_symmetry.space_group_name_H-M   'P 1'
#
loop_
_entity.id
_entity.type
_entity.pdbx_description
1 polymer ?
#
loop_
_entity_poly.entity_id
_entity_poly.type
_entity_poly.pdbx_seq_one_letter_code
_entity_poly.pdbx_strand_id
1 'polypeptide(L)'
;MGLTPLQKSSGGKERLGRISKMGDKYIRRLLITGATSMVRRAKERPETVDPRLVDLLARKPTRVATVAMANKMARMIWAIMLRGETYRPHHTPALEG
;
A
#
# COMPACT_ATOMS: atom_id res chain seq x y z
N MET A 1 14.93 -5.15 -18.29
CA MET A 1 15.26 -4.12 -17.29
C MET A 1 14.43 -2.87 -17.59
N GLY A 2 13.18 -2.82 -17.13
CA GLY A 2 12.20 -1.81 -17.57
C GLY A 2 11.37 -1.30 -16.41
N LEU A 3 11.82 -0.21 -15.81
CA LEU A 3 11.10 0.61 -14.83
C LEU A 3 10.38 1.75 -15.56
N THR A 4 9.47 1.41 -16.47
CA THR A 4 8.68 2.42 -17.17
C THR A 4 7.21 2.02 -17.10
N PRO A 5 6.34 2.78 -16.42
CA PRO A 5 4.91 2.58 -16.55
C PRO A 5 4.50 3.02 -17.95
N LEU A 6 4.09 2.06 -18.79
CA LEU A 6 3.45 2.35 -20.06
C LEU A 6 2.13 3.07 -19.79
N GLN A 7 2.14 4.39 -20.00
CA GLN A 7 0.98 5.25 -19.90
C GLN A 7 -0.02 4.85 -21.00
N LYS A 8 -1.06 4.11 -20.61
CA LYS A 8 -2.31 4.05 -21.37
C LYS A 8 -3.33 4.92 -20.66
N SER A 9 -3.28 6.22 -20.96
CA SER A 9 -4.41 7.10 -20.71
C SER A 9 -5.50 6.71 -21.70
N SER A 10 -6.58 6.10 -21.21
CA SER A 10 -7.81 5.93 -21.96
C SER A 10 -8.94 6.47 -21.08
N GLY A 11 -9.31 7.73 -21.35
CA GLY A 11 -10.64 8.23 -21.01
C GLY A 11 -10.81 8.98 -19.68
N GLY A 12 -9.89 9.87 -19.29
CA GLY A 12 -10.21 11.08 -18.51
C GLY A 12 -10.94 10.93 -17.17
N LYS A 13 -10.91 9.75 -16.53
CA LYS A 13 -11.55 9.52 -15.23
C LYS A 13 -10.58 8.76 -14.34
N GLU A 14 -10.00 9.46 -13.36
CA GLU A 14 -9.18 8.87 -12.30
C GLU A 14 -10.07 8.02 -11.40
N ARG A 15 -10.30 6.77 -11.81
CA ARG A 15 -10.96 5.76 -10.99
C ARG A 15 -9.91 5.09 -10.11
N LEU A 16 -10.14 5.16 -8.79
CA LEU A 16 -9.45 4.39 -7.76
C LEU A 16 -9.52 2.88 -8.07
N GLY A 17 -8.54 2.38 -8.81
CA GLY A 17 -8.45 0.99 -9.22
C GLY A 17 -7.77 0.08 -8.18
N ARG A 18 -8.01 -1.23 -8.31
CA ARG A 18 -7.32 -2.30 -7.57
C ARG A 18 -5.80 -2.25 -7.85
N ILE A 19 -4.98 -2.84 -6.96
CA ILE A 19 -3.55 -3.13 -7.22
C ILE A 19 -3.44 -3.68 -8.64
N SER A 20 -2.94 -2.86 -9.55
CA SER A 20 -3.02 -3.04 -11.00
C SER A 20 -2.73 -4.48 -11.39
N LYS A 21 -3.68 -5.18 -12.05
CA LYS A 21 -3.40 -6.49 -12.68
C LYS A 21 -2.26 -6.40 -13.72
N MET A 22 -1.92 -5.18 -14.15
CA MET A 22 -0.80 -4.81 -15.03
C MET A 22 0.48 -4.39 -14.27
N GLY A 23 0.48 -4.38 -12.94
CA GLY A 23 1.68 -4.21 -12.13
C GLY A 23 2.41 -5.54 -11.97
N ASP A 24 3.73 -5.48 -11.87
CA ASP A 24 4.60 -6.65 -11.73
C ASP A 24 4.09 -7.59 -10.62
N LYS A 25 3.82 -8.85 -11.00
CA LYS A 25 3.37 -9.91 -10.07
C LYS A 25 4.38 -10.11 -8.94
N TYR A 26 5.66 -9.91 -9.21
CA TYR A 26 6.75 -9.97 -8.24
C TYR A 26 6.59 -8.87 -7.17
N ILE A 27 6.39 -7.62 -7.58
CA ILE A 27 6.17 -6.51 -6.64
C ILE A 27 4.91 -6.73 -5.81
N ARG A 28 3.80 -7.19 -6.41
CA ARG A 28 2.61 -7.56 -5.64
C ARG A 28 2.93 -8.64 -4.60
N ARG A 29 3.68 -9.67 -4.98
CA ARG A 29 4.06 -10.75 -4.07
C ARG A 29 4.91 -10.22 -2.92
N LEU A 30 5.90 -9.37 -3.20
CA LEU A 30 6.73 -8.72 -2.17
C LEU A 30 5.89 -7.88 -1.21
N LEU A 31 4.95 -7.08 -1.72
CA LEU A 31 4.06 -6.27 -0.90
C LEU A 31 3.18 -7.12 0.01
N ILE A 32 2.64 -8.22 -0.51
CA ILE A 32 1.82 -9.15 0.29
C ILE A 32 2.67 -9.85 1.35
N THR A 33 3.88 -10.28 1.02
CA THR A 33 4.81 -10.88 1.99
C THR A 33 5.17 -9.88 3.09
N GLY A 34 5.52 -8.65 2.75
CA GLY A 34 5.81 -7.59 3.72
C GLY A 34 4.61 -7.29 4.62
N ALA A 35 3.42 -7.14 4.03
CA ALA A 35 2.18 -6.95 4.78
C ALA A 35 1.86 -8.13 5.71
N THR A 36 2.18 -9.35 5.30
CA THR A 36 2.00 -10.55 6.13
C THR A 36 2.87 -10.50 7.38
N SER A 37 4.14 -10.10 7.25
CA SER A 37 5.05 -9.90 8.39
C SER A 37 4.53 -8.82 9.35
N MET A 38 3.98 -7.71 8.82
CA MET A 38 3.39 -6.66 9.64
C MET A 38 2.13 -7.14 10.39
N VAL A 39 1.27 -7.91 9.72
CA VAL A 39 0.09 -8.51 10.34
C VAL A 39 0.49 -9.52 11.42
N ARG A 40 1.55 -10.29 11.21
CA ARG A 40 2.10 -11.20 12.22
C ARG A 40 2.56 -10.42 13.46
N ARG A 41 3.34 -9.37 13.25
CA ARG A 41 3.78 -8.46 14.33
C ARG A 41 2.61 -7.79 15.04
N ALA A 42 1.56 -7.40 14.32
CA ALA A 42 0.35 -6.82 14.90
C ALA A 42 -0.41 -7.78 15.82
N LYS A 43 -0.34 -9.09 15.55
CA LYS A 43 -0.92 -10.13 16.41
C LYS A 43 -0.05 -10.43 17.62
N GLU A 44 1.28 -10.41 17.46
CA GLU A 44 2.24 -10.70 18.54
C GLU A 44 2.43 -9.52 19.49
N ARG A 45 2.45 -8.29 18.96
CA ARG A 45 2.77 -7.03 19.66
C ARG A 45 1.92 -5.87 19.12
N PRO A 46 0.61 -5.84 19.43
CA PRO A 46 -0.33 -4.85 18.90
C PRO A 46 0.03 -3.40 19.25
N GLU A 47 0.74 -3.17 20.36
CA GLU A 47 1.20 -1.86 20.82
C GLU A 47 2.31 -1.25 19.94
N THR A 48 2.98 -2.08 19.12
CA THR A 48 4.12 -1.65 18.29
C THR A 48 3.76 -1.35 16.83
N VAL A 49 2.47 -1.44 16.48
CA VAL A 49 1.97 -1.29 15.11
C VAL A 49 0.89 -0.21 15.03
N ASP A 50 0.58 0.25 13.81
CA ASP A 50 -0.51 1.21 13.56
C ASP A 50 -1.83 0.69 14.17
N PRO A 51 -2.48 1.44 15.10
CA PRO A 51 -3.74 1.04 15.72
C PRO A 51 -4.84 0.72 14.70
N ARG A 52 -4.82 1.34 13.52
CA ARG A 52 -5.78 1.07 12.43
C ARG A 52 -5.63 -0.34 11.87
N LEU A 53 -4.43 -0.92 11.90
CA LEU A 53 -4.21 -2.30 11.48
C LEU A 53 -4.77 -3.29 12.50
N VAL A 54 -4.61 -3.00 13.79
CA VAL A 54 -5.16 -3.81 14.89
C VAL A 54 -6.69 -3.81 14.83
N ASP A 55 -7.30 -2.63 14.71
CA ASP A 55 -8.76 -2.49 14.56
C ASP A 55 -9.28 -3.18 13.29
N LEU A 56 -8.54 -3.10 12.17
CA LEU A 56 -8.90 -3.83 10.96
C LEU A 56 -8.85 -5.35 11.14
N LEU A 57 -7.86 -5.86 11.86
CA LEU A 57 -7.74 -7.28 12.18
C LEU A 57 -8.83 -7.76 13.15
N ALA A 58 -9.34 -6.89 14.02
CA ALA A 58 -10.47 -7.19 14.88
C ALA A 58 -11.79 -7.33 14.09
N ARG A 59 -11.95 -6.56 13.00
CA ARG A 59 -13.21 -6.49 12.22
C ARG A 59 -13.24 -7.35 10.96
N LYS A 60 -12.09 -7.80 10.44
CA LYS A 60 -12.00 -8.49 9.13
C LYS A 60 -11.12 -9.74 9.19
N PRO A 61 -11.38 -10.74 8.31
CA PRO A 61 -10.49 -11.89 8.18
C PRO A 61 -9.05 -11.47 7.89
N THR A 62 -8.09 -12.19 8.46
CA THR A 62 -6.65 -11.84 8.37
C THR A 62 -6.19 -11.64 6.93
N ARG A 63 -6.59 -12.50 5.98
CA ARG A 63 -6.23 -12.36 4.56
C ARG A 63 -6.71 -11.04 3.95
N VAL A 64 -7.91 -10.59 4.31
CA VAL A 64 -8.47 -9.31 3.83
C VAL A 64 -7.67 -8.15 4.40
N ALA A 65 -7.34 -8.19 5.70
CA ALA A 65 -6.51 -7.18 6.34
C ALA A 65 -5.09 -7.11 5.71
N THR A 66 -4.46 -8.25 5.42
CA THR A 66 -3.16 -8.32 4.75
C THR A 66 -3.21 -7.67 3.36
N VAL A 67 -4.23 -8.00 2.55
CA VAL A 67 -4.38 -7.42 1.20
C VAL A 67 -4.65 -5.91 1.28
N ALA A 68 -5.47 -5.47 2.23
CA ALA A 68 -5.73 -4.06 2.45
C ALA A 68 -4.45 -3.29 2.86
N MET A 69 -3.64 -3.89 3.73
CA MET A 69 -2.36 -3.32 4.15
C MET A 69 -1.37 -3.23 2.98
N ALA A 70 -1.26 -4.27 2.17
CA ALA A 70 -0.43 -4.24 0.96
C ALA A 70 -0.90 -3.16 -0.04
N ASN A 71 -2.21 -2.94 -0.16
CA ASN A 71 -2.76 -1.86 -0.98
C ASN A 71 -2.40 -0.47 -0.42
N LYS A 72 -2.44 -0.27 0.90
CA LYS A 72 -1.96 0.97 1.55
C LYS A 72 -0.49 1.22 1.23
N MET A 73 0.36 0.19 1.35
CA MET A 73 1.79 0.27 1.02
C MET A 73 2.02 0.62 -0.45
N ALA A 74 1.28 -0.01 -1.37
CA ALA A 74 1.37 0.29 -2.80
C ALA A 74 1.06 1.77 -3.09
N ARG A 75 0.04 2.35 -2.45
CA ARG A 75 -0.32 3.75 -2.61
C ARG A 75 0.75 4.70 -2.07
N MET A 76 1.36 4.38 -0.93
CA MET A 76 2.47 5.16 -0.38
C MET A 76 3.65 5.17 -1.34
N ILE A 77 4.06 3.98 -1.84
CA ILE A 77 5.15 3.85 -2.82
C ILE A 77 4.82 4.64 -4.09
N TRP A 78 3.60 4.53 -4.61
CA TRP A 78 3.18 5.27 -5.80
C TRP A 78 3.24 6.79 -5.58
N ALA A 79 2.75 7.30 -4.45
CA ALA A 79 2.80 8.72 -4.13
C ALA A 79 4.25 9.23 -4.02
N ILE A 80 5.14 8.44 -3.42
CA ILE A 80 6.58 8.71 -3.30
C ILE A 80 7.23 8.75 -4.68
N MET A 81 6.99 7.74 -5.52
CA MET A 81 7.50 7.70 -6.89
C MET A 81 7.00 8.85 -7.75
N LEU A 82 5.73 9.23 -7.60
CA LEU A 82 5.12 10.33 -8.35
C LEU A 82 5.70 11.69 -7.96
N ARG A 83 5.96 11.90 -6.67
CA ARG A 83 6.49 13.15 -6.14
C ARG A 83 8.03 13.25 -6.19
N GLY A 84 8.72 12.14 -6.48
CA GLY A 84 10.18 12.06 -6.38
C GLY A 84 10.70 12.24 -4.95
N GLU A 85 9.83 12.12 -3.95
CA GLU A 85 10.15 12.34 -2.54
C GLU A 85 10.75 11.06 -1.92
N THR A 86 11.42 11.19 -0.77
CA THR A 86 11.89 10.05 0.01
C THR A 86 10.81 9.61 1.01
N TYR A 87 10.72 8.31 1.32
CA TYR A 87 9.77 7.81 2.33
C TYR A 87 9.98 8.52 3.68
N ARG A 88 8.94 9.19 4.18
CA ARG A 88 8.91 9.82 5.51
C ARG A 88 7.84 9.13 6.37
N PRO A 89 8.21 8.51 7.51
CA PRO A 89 7.26 7.78 8.36
C PRO A 89 6.14 8.63 8.95
N HIS A 90 6.29 9.96 8.96
CA HIS A 90 5.28 10.93 9.45
C HIS A 90 4.89 11.95 8.37
N HIS A 91 4.80 11.54 7.09
CA HIS A 91 4.34 12.44 6.03
C HIS A 91 2.91 12.93 6.31
N THR A 92 2.81 14.15 6.87
CA THR A 92 1.58 14.93 6.92
C THR A 92 1.44 15.54 5.53
N PRO A 93 0.41 15.19 4.75
CA PRO A 93 0.23 15.82 3.44
C PRO A 93 0.00 17.31 3.69
N ALA A 94 0.91 18.15 3.21
CA ALA A 94 0.69 19.58 3.11
C ALA A 94 -0.45 19.78 2.11
N LEU A 95 -1.68 19.88 2.63
CA LEU A 95 -2.80 20.45 1.91
C LEU A 95 -2.74 21.96 2.17
N GLU A 96 -1.83 22.64 1.48
CA GLU A 96 -1.91 24.09 1.29
C GLU A 96 -2.29 24.36 -0.16
N GLY A 97 -3.41 25.06 -0.31
CA GLY A 97 -4.09 25.42 -1.54
C GLY A 97 -5.45 26.00 -1.18
#